data_AF-A0A949WCB2-F1
#
_entry.id   AF-A0A949WCB2-F1
#
_cell.length_a   1.000
_cell.length_b   1.000
_cell.length_c   1.000
_cell.angle_alpha   90.00
_cell.angle_beta   90.00
_cell.angle_gamma   90.00
#
_symmetry.space_group_name_H-M   'P 1'
#
loop_
_entity.id
_entity.type
_entity.pdbx_description
1 polymer ?
#
loop_
_entity_poly.entity_id
_entity_poly.type
_entity_poly.pdbx_seq_one_letter_code
_entity_poly.pdbx_strand_id
1 'polypeptide(L)'
;MNFIKEIELEKSVISLFDNRIVKIRFKDGVDFVLEDAVIANQTMYDLAEGKSYLSLVDSINVRGQISKAAMEHFAKDSLTKGVRVAEAIVVDSLHNRF
;
A
#
# COMPACT_ATOMS: atom_id res chain seq x y z
N MET A 1 -3.64 13.86 -11.98
CA MET A 1 -4.25 12.84 -11.10
C MET A 1 -5.28 13.54 -10.25
N ASN A 2 -6.56 13.22 -10.41
CA ASN A 2 -7.63 13.77 -9.61
C ASN A 2 -7.82 12.93 -8.35
N PHE A 3 -7.79 13.57 -7.20
CA PHE A 3 -8.09 12.96 -5.91
C PHE A 3 -9.58 12.65 -5.80
N ILE A 4 -9.92 11.47 -5.29
CA ILE A 4 -11.31 11.03 -5.10
C ILE A 4 -11.62 10.86 -3.60
N LYS A 5 -10.83 10.05 -2.90
CA LYS A 5 -11.09 9.68 -1.50
C LYS A 5 -9.80 9.26 -0.81
N GLU A 6 -9.77 9.40 0.50
CA GLU A 6 -8.71 8.92 1.38
C GLU A 6 -9.29 8.18 2.59
N ILE A 7 -8.56 7.18 3.06
CA ILE A 7 -8.80 6.46 4.30
C ILE A 7 -7.49 6.50 5.10
N GLU A 8 -7.55 7.05 6.30
CA GLU A 8 -6.44 7.04 7.23
C GLU A 8 -6.52 5.80 8.12
N LEU A 9 -5.46 4.99 8.10
CA LEU A 9 -5.23 3.88 9.00
C LEU A 9 -4.21 4.30 10.07
N GLU A 10 -4.00 3.45 11.07
CA GLU A 10 -3.04 3.73 12.13
C GLU A 10 -1.62 3.99 11.58
N LYS A 11 -1.16 3.14 10.65
CA LYS A 11 0.23 3.14 10.14
C LYS A 11 0.37 3.50 8.66
N SER A 12 -0.74 3.74 7.97
CA SER A 12 -0.73 4.09 6.56
C SER A 12 -1.91 4.97 6.20
N VAL A 13 -1.84 5.55 5.01
CA VAL A 13 -2.91 6.33 4.40
C VAL A 13 -3.15 5.74 3.03
N ILE A 14 -4.40 5.41 2.72
CA ILE A 14 -4.78 4.81 1.44
C ILE A 14 -5.69 5.78 0.70
N SER A 15 -5.28 6.19 -0.50
CA SER A 15 -5.97 7.20 -1.30
C SER A 15 -6.34 6.65 -2.68
N LEU A 16 -7.49 7.05 -3.21
CA LEU A 16 -7.96 6.73 -4.55
C LEU A 16 -7.82 7.95 -5.46
N PHE A 17 -7.23 7.73 -6.63
CA PHE A 17 -7.13 8.72 -7.69
C PHE A 17 -7.71 8.18 -8.99
N ASP A 18 -8.32 9.09 -9.77
CA ASP A 18 -8.84 8.81 -11.11
C ASP A 18 -9.73 7.54 -11.20
N ASN A 19 -10.37 7.16 -10.08
CA ASN A 19 -11.15 5.93 -9.89
C ASN A 19 -10.43 4.61 -10.24
N ARG A 20 -9.10 4.63 -10.35
CA ARG A 20 -8.30 3.50 -10.84
C ARG A 20 -6.94 3.36 -10.21
N ILE A 21 -6.45 4.35 -9.47
CA ILE A 21 -5.14 4.30 -8.83
C ILE A 21 -5.36 4.28 -7.33
N VAL A 22 -5.02 3.16 -6.68
CA VAL A 22 -5.02 3.04 -5.23
C VAL A 22 -3.59 3.25 -4.75
N LYS A 23 -3.37 4.33 -4.03
CA LYS A 23 -2.08 4.66 -3.42
C LYS A 23 -2.10 4.25 -1.96
N ILE A 24 -1.11 3.50 -1.51
CA ILE A 24 -0.81 3.34 -0.08
C ILE A 24 0.45 4.13 0.26
N ARG A 25 0.37 5.00 1.26
CA ARG A 25 1.51 5.72 1.83
C ARG A 25 1.68 5.31 3.28
N PHE A 26 2.83 4.77 3.62
CA PHE A 26 3.16 4.44 5.00
C PHE A 26 3.51 5.70 5.79
N LYS A 27 3.13 5.74 7.08
CA LYS A 27 3.52 6.81 7.99
C LYS A 27 4.98 6.64 8.41
N ASP A 28 5.64 7.72 8.81
CA ASP A 28 7.04 7.68 9.25
C ASP A 28 7.18 6.99 10.62
N GLY A 29 8.28 6.26 10.82
CA GLY A 29 8.64 5.65 12.10
C GLY A 29 7.75 4.49 12.58
N VAL A 30 6.96 3.88 11.69
CA VAL A 30 6.05 2.78 12.07
C VAL A 30 6.59 1.41 11.67
N ASP A 31 6.47 0.43 12.57
CA ASP A 31 6.70 -0.98 12.26
C ASP A 31 5.41 -1.60 11.70
N PHE A 32 5.49 -2.09 10.47
CA PHE A 32 4.36 -2.62 9.71
C PHE A 32 4.35 -4.15 9.78
N VAL A 33 3.40 -4.70 10.54
CA VAL A 33 3.26 -6.14 10.81
C VAL A 33 2.17 -6.77 9.94
N LEU A 34 1.97 -8.08 10.08
CA LEU A 34 1.04 -8.83 9.24
C LEU A 34 -0.39 -8.30 9.35
N GLU A 35 -0.84 -7.99 10.55
CA GLU A 35 -2.18 -7.46 10.82
C GLU A 35 -2.42 -6.15 10.05
N ASP A 36 -1.43 -5.27 10.02
CA ASP A 36 -1.48 -4.02 9.27
C ASP A 36 -1.62 -4.29 7.76
N ALA A 37 -0.92 -5.30 7.25
CA ALA A 37 -0.98 -5.69 5.84
C ALA A 37 -2.35 -6.23 5.43
N VAL A 38 -2.97 -7.05 6.29
CA VAL A 38 -4.32 -7.57 6.09
C VAL A 38 -5.33 -6.44 6.04
N ILE A 39 -5.29 -5.52 7.01
CA ILE A 39 -6.19 -4.36 7.06
C ILE A 39 -5.99 -3.45 5.84
N ALA A 40 -4.74 -3.21 5.44
CA ALA A 40 -4.42 -2.39 4.28
C ALA A 40 -4.95 -3.01 2.98
N ASN A 41 -4.72 -4.30 2.73
CA ASN A 41 -5.22 -4.98 1.53
C ASN A 41 -6.74 -4.96 1.43
N GLN A 42 -7.43 -5.24 2.54
CA GLN A 42 -8.89 -5.17 2.60
C GLN A 42 -9.37 -3.75 2.28
N THR A 43 -8.75 -2.74 2.90
CA THR A 43 -9.08 -1.33 2.65
C THR A 43 -8.85 -0.92 1.21
N MET A 44 -7.75 -1.36 0.59
CA MET A 44 -7.46 -1.11 -0.83
C MET A 44 -8.51 -1.76 -1.74
N TYR A 45 -8.93 -2.99 -1.45
CA TYR A 45 -9.95 -3.71 -2.20
C TYR A 45 -11.32 -3.02 -2.11
N ASP A 46 -11.74 -2.65 -0.90
CA ASP A 46 -13.00 -1.96 -0.65
C ASP A 46 -13.02 -0.57 -1.28
N LEU A 47 -11.90 0.15 -1.22
CA LEU A 47 -11.75 1.46 -1.83
C LEU A 47 -11.82 1.39 -3.37
N ALA A 48 -11.36 0.30 -3.97
CA ALA A 48 -11.51 0.02 -5.39
C ALA A 48 -12.89 -0.55 -5.76
N GLU A 49 -13.78 -0.79 -4.78
CA GLU A 49 -15.09 -1.42 -4.97
C GLU A 49 -15.01 -2.76 -5.71
N GLY A 50 -13.93 -3.52 -5.49
CA GLY A 50 -13.65 -4.77 -6.21
C GLY A 50 -13.34 -4.61 -7.70
N LYS A 51 -13.21 -3.38 -8.22
CA LYS A 51 -12.82 -3.12 -9.61
C LYS A 51 -11.30 -3.22 -9.76
N SER A 52 -10.86 -3.48 -10.99
CA SER A 52 -9.44 -3.51 -11.29
C SER A 52 -8.77 -2.15 -11.10
N TYR A 53 -7.60 -2.13 -10.46
CA TYR A 53 -6.88 -0.90 -10.13
C TYR A 53 -5.36 -1.04 -10.32
N LEU A 54 -4.69 0.10 -10.41
CA LEU A 54 -3.24 0.26 -10.38
C LEU A 54 -2.82 0.57 -8.93
N SER A 55 -1.87 -0.18 -8.40
CA SER A 55 -1.32 0.02 -7.06
C SER A 55 -0.13 0.98 -7.12
N LEU A 56 -0.10 1.96 -6.22
CA LEU A 56 1.05 2.83 -6.00
C LEU A 56 1.47 2.73 -4.53
N VAL A 57 2.64 2.18 -4.27
CA VAL A 57 3.20 2.05 -2.93
C VAL A 57 4.20 3.16 -2.69
N ASP A 58 3.91 4.05 -1.74
CA ASP A 58 4.77 5.16 -1.33
C ASP A 58 5.45 4.83 0.00
N SER A 59 6.72 4.48 -0.11
CA SER A 59 7.60 4.09 1.00
C SER A 59 8.73 5.09 1.25
N ILE A 60 8.66 6.29 0.67
CA ILE A 60 9.72 7.31 0.73
C ILE A 60 10.16 7.62 2.17
N ASN A 61 9.20 7.74 3.08
CA ASN A 61 9.47 8.13 4.47
C ASN A 61 9.37 6.96 5.45
N VAL A 62 9.46 5.71 4.99
CA VAL A 62 9.44 4.57 5.91
C VAL A 62 10.80 4.43 6.57
N ARG A 63 10.94 5.00 7.77
CA ARG A 63 12.08 4.72 8.66
C ARG A 63 11.85 3.50 9.57
N GLY A 64 10.66 2.91 9.54
CA GLY A 64 10.34 1.68 10.27
C GLY A 64 10.58 0.42 9.44
N GLN A 65 10.19 -0.74 9.99
CA GLN A 65 10.37 -2.03 9.31
C GLN A 65 9.05 -2.59 8.80
N ILE A 66 9.04 -3.16 7.59
CA ILE A 66 7.97 -4.04 7.13
C ILE A 66 8.37 -5.48 7.46
N SER A 67 7.58 -6.16 8.27
CA SER A 67 7.86 -7.54 8.66
C SER A 67 7.87 -8.48 7.44
N LYS A 68 8.66 -9.56 7.51
CA LYS A 68 8.68 -10.60 6.46
C LYS A 68 7.28 -11.16 6.19
N ALA A 69 6.49 -11.40 7.23
CA ALA A 69 5.13 -11.90 7.10
C ALA A 69 4.22 -10.91 6.35
N ALA A 70 4.32 -9.61 6.64
CA ALA A 70 3.58 -8.57 5.92
C ALA A 70 3.96 -8.53 4.43
N MET A 71 5.26 -8.59 4.10
CA MET A 71 5.73 -8.64 2.71
C MET A 71 5.20 -9.87 1.98
N GLU A 72 5.26 -11.05 2.62
CA GLU A 72 4.72 -12.28 2.04
C GLU A 72 3.21 -12.21 1.83
N HIS A 73 2.48 -11.56 2.74
CA HIS A 73 1.05 -11.35 2.60
C HIS A 73 0.74 -10.47 1.38
N PHE A 74 1.42 -9.32 1.22
CA PHE A 74 1.24 -8.49 0.02
C PHE A 74 1.55 -9.24 -1.29
N ALA A 75 2.57 -10.09 -1.30
CA ALA A 75 2.96 -10.85 -2.48
C ALA A 75 1.99 -12.00 -2.83
N LYS A 76 1.34 -12.59 -1.82
CA LYS A 76 0.50 -13.79 -1.98
C LYS A 76 -0.99 -13.53 -1.84
N ASP A 77 -1.41 -12.32 -1.48
CA ASP A 77 -2.81 -11.98 -1.20
C ASP A 77 -3.71 -12.25 -2.42
N SER A 78 -4.54 -13.28 -2.32
CA SER A 78 -5.47 -13.66 -3.37
C SER A 78 -6.58 -12.64 -3.58
N LEU A 79 -6.93 -11.86 -2.55
CA LEU A 79 -8.01 -10.87 -2.61
C LEU A 79 -7.67 -9.77 -3.63
N THR A 80 -6.47 -9.20 -3.50
CA THR A 80 -6.05 -8.10 -4.37
C THR A 80 -5.36 -8.56 -5.65
N LYS A 81 -4.76 -9.77 -5.69
CA LYS A 81 -4.05 -10.28 -6.88
C LYS A 81 -4.91 -10.39 -8.15
N GLY A 82 -6.23 -10.62 -8.00
CA GLY A 82 -7.15 -10.70 -9.14
C GLY A 82 -7.58 -9.34 -9.72
N VAL A 83 -7.45 -8.27 -8.94
CA VAL A 83 -7.93 -6.93 -9.29
C VAL A 83 -6.79 -5.92 -9.47
N ARG A 84 -5.62 -6.17 -8.88
CA ARG A 84 -4.42 -5.34 -9.03
C ARG A 84 -3.77 -5.63 -10.38
N VAL A 85 -3.89 -4.69 -11.32
CA VAL A 85 -3.41 -4.86 -12.71
C VAL A 85 -1.90 -4.67 -12.81
N ALA A 86 -1.38 -3.69 -12.07
CA ALA A 86 0.04 -3.38 -11.99
C ALA A 86 0.36 -2.70 -10.66
N GLU A 87 1.62 -2.72 -10.27
CA GLU A 87 2.12 -2.05 -9.07
C GLU A 87 3.38 -1.25 -9.37
N ALA A 88 3.40 -0.01 -8.91
CA ALA A 88 4.58 0.83 -8.87
C ALA A 88 4.96 1.08 -7.41
N ILE A 89 6.24 0.90 -7.07
CA ILE A 89 6.76 1.13 -5.73
C ILE A 89 7.74 2.30 -5.80
N VAL A 90 7.44 3.34 -5.04
CA VAL A 90 8.33 4.48 -4.84
C VAL A 90 9.08 4.26 -3.54
N VAL A 91 10.38 4.03 -3.68
CA VAL A 91 11.34 3.91 -2.58
C VAL A 91 12.27 5.11 -2.62
N ASP A 92 12.54 5.72 -1.47
CA ASP A 92 13.65 6.66 -1.32
C ASP A 92 14.80 5.98 -0.56
N SER A 93 15.40 5.00 -1.21
CA SER A 93 16.51 4.22 -0.67
C SER A 93 17.84 4.65 -1.31
N LEU A 94 18.13 5.96 -1.36
CA LEU A 94 19.51 6.45 -1.54
C LEU A 94 20.38 6.29 -0.26
N HIS A 95 19.93 5.47 0.70
CA HIS A 95 20.70 5.08 1.89
C HIS A 95 21.41 3.72 1.75
N ASN A 96 21.68 3.24 0.53
CA ASN A 96 22.80 2.32 0.30
C ASN A 96 24.12 3.09 0.47
N ARG A 97 24.46 3.47 1.70
CA ARG A 97 25.83 3.83 2.07
C ARG A 97 26.47 2.61 2.73
N PHE A 98 27.49 2.11 2.04
CA PHE A 98 28.46 1.10 2.44
C PHE A 98 28.96 1.28 3.88
#